data_AF-A0A645HR11-F1
#
_entry.id   AF-A0A645HR11-F1
#
_cell.length_a   1.000
_cell.length_b   1.000
_cell.length_c   1.000
_cell.angle_alpha   90.00
_cell.angle_beta   90.00
_cell.angle_gamma   90.00
#
_symmetry.space_group_name_H-M   'P 1'
#
loop_
_entity.id
_entity.type
_entity.pdbx_description
1 polymer ?
#
loop_
_entity_poly.entity_id
_entity_poly.type
_entity_poly.pdbx_seq_one_letter_code
_entity_poly.pdbx_strand_id
1 'polypeptide(L)'
;MRTIAKKANTTLGNIYNYFENKEALLDAVIGDIPEKINAMIEKHREFPVGAFTKDNYLAIIGDILPEVFPLDLLMSKGIVILLEGCEGTKYTAQRDRLLKLFSEHLAEHLRLPHDNNLSAAMLTGTIAAFLSIAKSNKSLEERKQDLYDYIVTLAFGLPDLTNP
;
A
#
# COMPACT_ATOMS: atom_id res chain seq x y z
N MET A 1 -25.13 -1.05 2.82
CA MET A 1 -25.79 0.10 3.44
C MET A 1 -26.24 -0.19 4.86
N ARG A 2 -27.21 -1.08 5.15
CA ARG A 2 -27.69 -1.36 6.53
C ARG A 2 -26.56 -1.62 7.56
N THR A 3 -25.64 -2.53 7.27
CA THR A 3 -24.49 -2.83 8.16
C THR A 3 -23.58 -1.62 8.38
N ILE A 4 -23.37 -0.81 7.34
CA ILE A 4 -22.54 0.40 7.41
C ILE A 4 -23.21 1.44 8.30
N ALA A 5 -24.51 1.69 8.12
CA ALA A 5 -25.29 2.58 8.97
C ALA A 5 -25.21 2.20 10.45
N LYS A 6 -25.41 0.90 10.75
CA LYS A 6 -25.30 0.37 12.12
C LYS A 6 -23.91 0.60 12.70
N LYS A 7 -22.84 0.28 11.97
CA LYS A 7 -21.46 0.45 12.44
C LYS A 7 -21.05 1.92 12.58
N ALA A 8 -21.59 2.80 11.74
CA ALA A 8 -21.36 4.24 11.79
C ALA A 8 -22.26 4.97 12.81
N ASN A 9 -23.05 4.23 13.60
CA ASN A 9 -24.00 4.78 14.56
C ASN A 9 -24.94 5.84 13.96
N THR A 10 -25.44 5.59 12.75
CA THR A 10 -26.36 6.48 12.02
C THR A 10 -27.52 5.70 11.40
N THR A 11 -28.53 6.40 10.88
CA THR A 11 -29.69 5.78 10.24
C THR A 11 -29.41 5.45 8.77
N LEU A 12 -30.10 4.44 8.25
CA LEU A 12 -30.02 4.09 6.83
C LEU A 12 -30.45 5.26 5.93
N GLY A 13 -31.51 5.98 6.32
CA GLY A 13 -31.99 7.15 5.59
C GLY A 13 -30.94 8.26 5.54
N ASN A 14 -30.22 8.50 6.64
CA ASN A 14 -29.17 9.51 6.66
C ASN A 14 -28.03 9.17 5.68
N ILE A 15 -27.65 7.89 5.51
CA ILE A 15 -26.66 7.52 4.49
C ILE A 15 -27.19 7.80 3.07
N TYR A 16 -28.45 7.46 2.79
CA TYR A 16 -29.03 7.68 1.45
C TYR A 16 -29.19 9.16 1.09
N ASN A 17 -29.16 10.07 2.06
CA ASN A 17 -29.10 11.51 1.78
C ASN A 17 -27.77 11.93 1.11
N TYR A 18 -26.70 11.15 1.27
CA TYR A 18 -25.37 11.45 0.72
C TYR A 18 -24.95 10.49 -0.40
N PHE A 19 -25.38 9.22 -0.33
CA PHE A 19 -24.94 8.18 -1.27
C PHE A 19 -26.13 7.33 -1.71
N GLU A 20 -26.41 7.36 -3.01
CA GLU A 20 -27.53 6.63 -3.61
C GLU A 20 -27.40 5.11 -3.45
N ASN A 21 -26.17 4.59 -3.39
CA ASN A 21 -25.90 3.16 -3.30
C ASN A 21 -24.49 2.89 -2.73
N LYS A 22 -24.11 1.61 -2.62
CA LYS A 22 -22.79 1.21 -2.11
C LYS A 22 -21.62 1.62 -3.01
N GLU A 23 -21.83 1.66 -4.33
CA GLU A 23 -20.79 2.08 -5.29
C GLU A 23 -20.48 3.56 -5.13
N ALA A 24 -21.50 4.43 -5.02
CA ALA A 24 -21.30 5.86 -4.77
C ALA A 24 -20.57 6.12 -3.44
N LEU A 25 -20.86 5.33 -2.41
CA LEU A 25 -20.10 5.39 -1.15
C LEU A 25 -18.65 4.91 -1.32
N LEU A 26 -18.44 3.83 -2.07
CA LEU A 26 -17.09 3.33 -2.37
C LEU A 26 -16.28 4.39 -3.13
N ASP A 27 -16.89 5.07 -4.09
CA ASP A 27 -16.29 6.17 -4.85
C ASP A 27 -15.80 7.30 -3.96
N ALA A 28 -16.61 7.70 -2.99
CA ALA A 28 -16.21 8.74 -2.04
C ALA A 28 -15.08 8.29 -1.10
N VAL A 29 -14.99 6.99 -0.79
CA VAL A 29 -13.93 6.44 0.07
C VAL A 29 -12.62 6.22 -0.68
N ILE A 30 -12.69 5.74 -1.92
CA ILE A 30 -11.53 5.55 -2.79
C ILE A 30 -11.02 6.90 -3.29
N GLY A 31 -11.91 7.83 -3.63
CA GLY A 31 -11.54 9.20 -4.01
C GLY A 31 -10.48 9.25 -5.11
N ASP A 32 -9.42 9.99 -4.85
CA ASP A 32 -8.28 10.24 -5.76
C ASP A 32 -7.10 9.25 -5.55
N ILE A 33 -7.34 8.15 -4.82
CA ILE A 33 -6.30 7.15 -4.55
C ILE A 33 -5.71 6.56 -5.83
N PRO A 34 -6.49 6.21 -6.88
CA PRO A 34 -5.92 5.72 -8.14
C PRO A 34 -4.95 6.71 -8.78
N GLU A 35 -5.30 8.00 -8.79
CA GLU A 35 -4.46 9.07 -9.35
C GLU A 35 -3.18 9.23 -8.54
N LYS A 36 -3.27 9.21 -7.21
CA LYS A 36 -2.11 9.29 -6.32
C LYS A 36 -1.20 8.07 -6.43
N ILE A 37 -1.76 6.88 -6.60
CA ILE A 37 -1.00 5.66 -6.89
C ILE A 37 -0.24 5.81 -8.21
N ASN A 38 -0.91 6.26 -9.28
CA ASN A 38 -0.25 6.45 -10.57
C ASN A 38 0.89 7.48 -10.47
N ALA A 39 0.69 8.58 -9.74
CA ALA A 39 1.74 9.57 -9.52
C ALA A 39 2.93 8.98 -8.73
N MET A 40 2.66 8.22 -7.67
CA MET A 40 3.69 7.49 -6.91
C MET A 40 4.48 6.53 -7.82
N ILE A 41 3.77 5.79 -8.66
CA ILE A 41 4.34 4.86 -9.63
C ILE A 41 5.31 5.55 -10.58
N GLU A 42 4.90 6.66 -11.20
CA GLU A 42 5.75 7.36 -12.17
C GLU A 42 6.95 7.98 -11.47
N LYS A 43 6.76 8.60 -10.30
CA LYS A 43 7.87 9.14 -9.50
C LYS A 43 8.87 8.05 -9.14
N HIS A 44 8.41 6.87 -8.76
CA HIS A 44 9.27 5.76 -8.39
C HIS A 44 10.14 5.25 -9.55
N ARG A 45 9.65 5.30 -10.80
CA ARG A 45 10.45 4.96 -11.99
C ARG A 45 11.61 5.93 -12.24
N GLU A 46 11.53 7.16 -11.73
CA GLU A 46 12.61 8.14 -11.84
C GLU A 46 13.79 7.80 -10.90
N PHE A 47 13.59 6.91 -9.93
CA PHE A 47 14.63 6.47 -9.01
C PHE A 47 15.30 5.19 -9.51
N PRO A 48 16.62 5.20 -9.79
CA PRO A 48 17.30 4.04 -10.32
C PRO A 48 17.31 2.88 -9.31
N VAL A 49 16.80 1.73 -9.75
CA VAL A 49 16.88 0.46 -9.02
C VAL A 49 18.35 0.09 -8.80
N GLY A 50 18.74 -0.13 -7.54
CA GLY A 50 20.13 -0.42 -7.16
C GLY A 50 20.92 0.76 -6.56
N ALA A 51 20.29 1.90 -6.31
CA ALA A 51 20.88 2.98 -5.51
C ALA A 51 21.04 2.61 -4.01
N PHE A 52 20.38 1.53 -3.56
CA PHE A 52 20.36 1.08 -2.17
C PHE A 52 21.54 0.17 -1.85
N THR A 53 22.49 0.65 -1.04
CA THR A 53 23.53 -0.15 -0.40
C THR A 53 23.29 -0.15 1.11
N LYS A 54 23.89 -1.09 1.85
CA LYS A 54 23.86 -1.05 3.32
C LYS A 54 24.42 0.27 3.87
N ASP A 55 25.40 0.85 3.17
CA ASP A 55 26.18 2.00 3.63
C ASP A 55 25.45 3.34 3.45
N ASN A 56 24.54 3.44 2.48
CA ASN A 56 23.74 4.66 2.25
C ASN A 56 22.28 4.50 2.70
N TYR A 57 21.95 3.37 3.31
CA TYR A 57 20.58 2.97 3.59
C TYR A 57 19.81 3.91 4.50
N LEU A 58 20.42 4.34 5.61
CA LEU A 58 19.79 5.25 6.58
C LEU A 58 19.48 6.63 5.95
N ALA A 59 20.37 7.13 5.09
CA ALA A 59 20.14 8.39 4.36
C ALA A 59 19.01 8.25 3.33
N ILE A 60 18.95 7.12 2.64
CA ILE A 60 17.90 6.84 1.66
C ILE A 60 16.53 6.66 2.35
N ILE A 61 16.47 6.03 3.53
CA ILE A 61 15.23 5.95 4.30
C ILE A 61 14.79 7.32 4.80
N GLY A 62 15.71 8.11 5.38
CA GLY A 62 15.35 9.39 6.00
C GLY A 62 14.87 10.41 4.98
N ASP A 63 15.55 10.47 3.83
CA ASP A 63 15.37 11.57 2.88
C ASP A 63 14.62 11.17 1.60
N ILE A 64 14.80 9.92 1.12
CA ILE A 64 14.28 9.50 -0.20
C ILE A 64 12.99 8.69 -0.07
N LEU A 65 12.89 7.74 0.86
CA LEU A 65 11.73 6.86 0.94
C LEU A 65 10.40 7.60 1.18
N PRO A 66 10.32 8.64 2.04
CA PRO A 66 9.11 9.46 2.19
C PRO A 66 8.75 10.24 0.91
N GLU A 67 9.75 10.61 0.11
CA GLU A 67 9.53 11.30 -1.15
C GLU A 67 9.00 10.37 -2.24
N VAL A 68 9.50 9.14 -2.31
CA VAL A 68 9.18 8.17 -3.36
C VAL A 68 7.95 7.33 -3.01
N PHE A 69 7.79 6.99 -1.74
CA PHE A 69 6.69 6.21 -1.21
C PHE A 69 5.88 7.04 -0.21
N PRO A 70 4.71 7.59 -0.62
CA PRO A 70 3.83 8.32 0.27
C PRO A 70 3.20 7.35 1.29
N LEU A 71 3.89 7.09 2.39
CA LEU A 71 3.45 6.10 3.38
C LEU A 71 2.08 6.44 3.99
N ASP A 72 1.73 7.72 4.07
CA ASP A 72 0.38 8.15 4.47
C ASP A 72 -0.71 7.60 3.54
N LEU A 73 -0.45 7.64 2.24
CA LEU A 73 -1.35 7.08 1.24
C LEU A 73 -1.45 5.57 1.43
N LEU A 74 -0.31 4.89 1.53
CA LEU A 74 -0.27 3.43 1.71
C LEU A 74 -0.99 3.01 3.00
N MET A 75 -0.81 3.72 4.11
CA MET A 75 -1.48 3.42 5.37
C MET A 75 -2.93 3.90 5.46
N SER A 76 -3.46 4.50 4.40
CA SER A 76 -4.84 4.97 4.34
C SER A 76 -5.84 3.81 4.27
N LYS A 77 -7.02 4.03 4.86
CA LYS A 77 -8.12 3.05 4.79
C LYS A 77 -8.57 2.77 3.36
N GLY A 78 -8.47 3.75 2.47
CA GLY A 78 -8.86 3.58 1.07
C GLY A 78 -7.93 2.62 0.32
N ILE A 79 -6.62 2.62 0.59
CA ILE A 79 -5.70 1.60 0.03
C ILE A 79 -6.04 0.21 0.57
N VAL A 80 -6.29 0.08 1.88
CA VAL A 80 -6.71 -1.21 2.46
C VAL A 80 -7.97 -1.74 1.78
N ILE A 81 -8.96 -0.87 1.55
CA ILE A 81 -10.21 -1.23 0.85
C ILE A 81 -9.93 -1.57 -0.62
N LEU A 82 -9.05 -0.85 -1.31
CA LEU A 82 -8.65 -1.15 -2.68
C LEU A 82 -8.03 -2.55 -2.80
N LEU A 83 -7.14 -2.89 -1.88
CA LEU A 83 -6.40 -4.15 -1.90
C LEU A 83 -7.23 -5.37 -1.47
N GLU A 84 -8.09 -5.24 -0.44
CA GLU A 84 -8.81 -6.38 0.15
C GLU A 84 -10.32 -6.39 -0.16
N GLY A 85 -10.92 -5.25 -0.49
CA GLY A 85 -12.38 -5.07 -0.48
C GLY A 85 -13.03 -4.71 -1.82
N CYS A 86 -12.26 -4.50 -2.89
CA CYS A 86 -12.78 -4.00 -4.17
C CYS A 86 -13.00 -5.09 -5.24
N GLU A 87 -12.88 -6.36 -4.91
CA GLU A 87 -13.15 -7.44 -5.86
C GLU A 87 -14.61 -7.39 -6.35
N GLY A 88 -14.78 -7.48 -7.68
CA GLY A 88 -16.11 -7.41 -8.31
C GLY A 88 -16.68 -5.99 -8.43
N THR A 89 -15.93 -4.97 -7.99
CA THR A 89 -16.28 -3.55 -8.18
C THR A 89 -15.56 -2.98 -9.41
N LYS A 90 -15.91 -1.76 -9.80
CA LYS A 90 -15.23 -1.04 -10.89
C LYS A 90 -13.74 -0.75 -10.63
N TYR A 91 -13.26 -0.88 -9.39
CA TYR A 91 -11.87 -0.67 -9.00
C TYR A 91 -10.98 -1.92 -9.12
N THR A 92 -11.55 -3.06 -9.50
CA THR A 92 -10.80 -4.34 -9.65
C THR A 92 -9.60 -4.17 -10.58
N ALA A 93 -9.79 -3.54 -11.75
CA ALA A 93 -8.72 -3.36 -12.72
C ALA A 93 -7.58 -2.45 -12.21
N GLN A 94 -7.92 -1.43 -11.41
CA GLN A 94 -6.97 -0.50 -10.82
C GLN A 94 -6.15 -1.20 -9.74
N ARG A 95 -6.79 -2.00 -8.89
CA ARG A 95 -6.10 -2.87 -7.92
C ARG A 95 -5.13 -3.80 -8.64
N ASP A 96 -5.56 -4.48 -9.69
CA ASP A 96 -4.72 -5.45 -10.40
C ASP A 96 -3.52 -4.79 -11.09
N ARG A 97 -3.68 -3.56 -11.61
CA ARG A 97 -2.58 -2.76 -12.13
C ARG A 97 -1.56 -2.39 -11.06
N LEU A 98 -2.03 -1.98 -9.87
CA LEU A 98 -1.16 -1.68 -8.73
C LEU A 98 -0.36 -2.92 -8.31
N LEU A 99 -1.03 -4.07 -8.15
CA LEU A 99 -0.38 -5.32 -7.77
C LEU A 99 0.65 -5.75 -8.81
N LYS A 100 0.30 -5.66 -10.11
CA LYS A 100 1.23 -5.96 -11.19
C LYS A 100 2.48 -5.09 -11.10
N LEU A 101 2.32 -3.79 -10.89
CA LEU A 101 3.47 -2.89 -10.76
C LEU A 101 4.35 -3.23 -9.56
N PHE A 102 3.78 -3.49 -8.40
CA PHE A 102 4.58 -3.90 -7.25
C PHE A 102 5.32 -5.21 -7.51
N SER A 103 4.73 -6.15 -8.26
CA SER A 103 5.40 -7.39 -8.66
C SER A 103 6.58 -7.12 -9.59
N GLU A 104 6.38 -6.29 -10.62
CA GLU A 104 7.41 -5.92 -11.58
C GLU A 104 8.57 -5.20 -10.88
N HIS A 105 8.25 -4.24 -10.00
CA HIS A 105 9.26 -3.52 -9.23
C HIS A 105 10.06 -4.44 -8.31
N LEU A 106 9.42 -5.42 -7.68
CA LEU A 106 10.13 -6.41 -6.87
C LEU A 106 11.01 -7.31 -7.72
N ALA A 107 10.57 -7.69 -8.94
CA ALA A 107 11.38 -8.44 -9.88
C ALA A 107 12.64 -7.67 -10.30
N GLU A 108 12.54 -6.35 -10.51
CA GLU A 108 13.69 -5.49 -10.82
C GLU A 108 14.75 -5.53 -9.72
N HIS A 109 14.36 -5.39 -8.44
CA HIS A 109 15.29 -5.49 -7.29
C HIS A 109 15.97 -6.85 -7.20
N LEU A 110 15.24 -7.91 -7.55
CA LEU A 110 15.75 -9.28 -7.53
C LEU A 110 16.53 -9.65 -8.81
N ARG A 111 16.58 -8.75 -9.81
CA ARG A 111 17.14 -9.00 -11.14
C ARG A 111 16.52 -10.22 -11.82
N LEU A 112 15.20 -10.36 -11.69
CA LEU A 112 14.40 -11.44 -12.26
C LEU A 112 13.53 -10.92 -13.42
N PRO A 113 13.08 -11.79 -14.33
CA PRO A 113 12.02 -11.46 -15.28
C PRO A 113 10.74 -11.03 -14.56
N HIS A 114 9.97 -10.13 -15.18
CA HIS A 114 8.75 -9.55 -14.59
C HIS A 114 7.63 -10.59 -14.31
N ASP A 115 7.63 -11.70 -15.03
CA ASP A 115 6.67 -12.81 -14.87
C ASP A 115 7.19 -13.93 -13.95
N ASN A 116 8.26 -13.66 -13.19
CA ASN A 116 8.87 -14.67 -12.34
C ASN A 116 8.01 -15.01 -11.11
N ASN A 117 7.76 -16.30 -10.90
CA ASN A 117 6.97 -16.83 -9.77
C ASN A 117 7.48 -16.41 -8.38
N LEU A 118 8.79 -16.24 -8.19
CA LEU A 118 9.35 -15.79 -6.91
C LEU A 118 8.91 -14.36 -6.59
N SER A 119 8.95 -13.46 -7.56
CA SER A 119 8.50 -12.07 -7.38
C SER A 119 7.02 -12.01 -7.01
N ALA A 120 6.17 -12.80 -7.67
CA ALA A 120 4.74 -12.90 -7.35
C ALA A 120 4.47 -13.46 -5.95
N ALA A 121 5.23 -14.50 -5.54
CA ALA A 121 5.13 -15.06 -4.20
C ALA A 121 5.57 -14.06 -3.12
N MET A 122 6.68 -13.36 -3.34
CA MET A 122 7.16 -12.33 -2.41
C MET A 122 6.21 -11.13 -2.33
N LEU A 123 5.60 -10.71 -3.45
CA LEU A 123 4.56 -9.70 -3.45
C LEU A 123 3.37 -10.13 -2.59
N THR A 124 2.93 -11.38 -2.70
CA THR A 124 1.82 -11.91 -1.89
C THR A 124 2.11 -11.76 -0.40
N GLY A 125 3.33 -12.13 0.03
CA GLY A 125 3.78 -11.92 1.40
C GLY A 125 3.87 -10.45 1.80
N THR A 126 4.34 -9.59 0.89
CA THR A 126 4.46 -8.14 1.08
C THR A 126 3.10 -7.48 1.30
N ILE A 127 2.09 -7.83 0.48
CA ILE A 127 0.72 -7.32 0.62
C ILE A 127 0.09 -7.81 1.92
N ALA A 128 0.32 -9.08 2.31
CA ALA A 128 -0.18 -9.59 3.58
C ALA A 128 0.44 -8.84 4.78
N ALA A 129 1.75 -8.60 4.76
CA ALA A 129 2.44 -7.84 5.79
C ALA A 129 1.93 -6.40 5.87
N PHE A 130 1.83 -5.72 4.74
CA PHE A 130 1.23 -4.39 4.62
C PHE A 130 -0.15 -4.36 5.27
N LEU A 131 -1.07 -5.24 4.85
CA LEU A 131 -2.46 -5.22 5.32
C LEU A 131 -2.53 -5.47 6.82
N SER A 132 -1.67 -6.34 7.35
CA SER A 132 -1.55 -6.58 8.79
C SER A 132 -1.13 -5.30 9.54
N ILE A 133 -0.06 -4.64 9.07
CA ILE A 133 0.46 -3.39 9.66
C ILE A 133 -0.60 -2.29 9.58
N ALA A 134 -1.18 -2.07 8.40
CA ALA A 134 -2.16 -1.02 8.14
C ALA A 134 -3.45 -1.20 8.98
N LYS A 135 -3.87 -2.43 9.28
CA LYS A 135 -5.06 -2.73 10.10
C LYS A 135 -4.78 -2.81 11.60
N SER A 136 -3.53 -2.65 12.04
CA SER A 136 -3.19 -2.68 13.47
C SER A 136 -3.80 -1.49 14.23
N ASN A 137 -3.95 -1.64 15.55
CA ASN A 137 -4.46 -0.59 16.43
C ASN A 137 -3.39 0.45 16.83
N LYS A 138 -2.22 0.41 16.20
CA LYS A 138 -1.11 1.35 16.45
C LYS A 138 -1.40 2.71 15.81
N SER A 139 -0.68 3.74 16.27
CA SER A 139 -0.72 5.07 15.66
C SER A 139 -0.25 5.04 14.20
N LEU A 140 -0.56 6.08 13.43
CA LEU A 140 -0.10 6.19 12.04
C LEU A 140 1.43 6.16 11.95
N GLU A 141 2.12 6.87 12.83
CA GLU A 141 3.59 6.92 12.83
C GLU A 141 4.21 5.56 13.19
N GLU A 142 3.67 4.85 14.16
CA GLU A 142 4.11 3.48 14.47
C GLU A 142 3.86 2.52 13.29
N ARG A 143 2.73 2.63 12.60
CA ARG A 143 2.45 1.79 11.41
C ARG A 143 3.40 2.11 10.25
N LYS A 144 3.75 3.38 10.06
CA LYS A 144 4.78 3.77 9.09
C LYS A 144 6.12 3.14 9.46
N GLN A 145 6.51 3.23 10.74
CA GLN A 145 7.75 2.61 11.24
C GLN A 145 7.77 1.10 11.02
N ASP A 146 6.69 0.38 11.36
CA ASP A 146 6.60 -1.06 11.12
C ASP A 146 6.74 -1.41 9.62
N LEU A 147 6.14 -0.60 8.72
CA LEU A 147 6.27 -0.81 7.29
C LEU A 147 7.71 -0.52 6.81
N TYR A 148 8.36 0.50 7.36
CA TYR A 148 9.78 0.75 7.12
C TYR A 148 10.60 -0.47 7.51
N ASP A 149 10.48 -0.94 8.75
CA ASP A 149 11.24 -2.09 9.27
C ASP A 149 11.00 -3.37 8.45
N TYR A 150 9.78 -3.55 7.94
CA TYR A 150 9.47 -4.63 7.02
C TYR A 150 10.24 -4.51 5.69
N ILE A 151 10.24 -3.32 5.06
CA ILE A 151 10.97 -3.07 3.81
C ILE A 151 12.48 -3.26 4.04
N VAL A 152 13.01 -2.83 5.19
CA VAL A 152 14.41 -3.09 5.60
C VAL A 152 14.71 -4.56 5.59
N THR A 153 13.89 -5.32 6.30
CA THR A 153 14.09 -6.74 6.48
C THR A 153 14.01 -7.48 5.14
N LEU A 154 13.10 -7.04 4.27
CA LEU A 154 12.95 -7.59 2.93
C LEU A 154 14.17 -7.31 2.05
N ALA A 155 14.72 -6.10 2.11
CA ALA A 155 15.83 -5.68 1.24
C ALA A 155 17.20 -6.18 1.71
N PHE A 156 17.44 -6.25 3.03
CA PHE A 156 18.77 -6.52 3.59
C PHE A 156 18.87 -7.83 4.40
N GLY A 157 17.77 -8.58 4.50
CA GLY A 157 17.66 -9.73 5.39
C GLY A 157 17.38 -9.31 6.84
N LEU A 158 17.46 -10.25 7.78
CA LEU A 158 17.14 -10.03 9.19
C LEU A 158 18.12 -9.02 9.83
N PRO A 159 17.70 -7.77 10.12
CA PRO A 159 18.55 -6.84 10.84
C PRO A 159 18.60 -7.22 12.33
N ASP A 160 19.72 -6.91 12.99
CA ASP A 160 19.77 -6.94 14.45
C ASP A 160 19.02 -5.72 14.99
N LEU A 161 17.73 -5.91 15.31
CA LEU A 161 16.84 -4.85 15.83
C LEU A 161 17.17 -4.45 17.27
N THR A 162 18.22 -5.01 17.88
CA THR A 162 18.62 -4.70 19.27
C THR A 162 19.70 -3.63 19.40
N ASN A 163 20.28 -3.16 18.28
CA ASN A 163 21.21 -2.04 18.27
C ASN A 163 20.71 -0.92 17.33
N PRO A 164 20.30 0.24 17.88
CA PRO A 164 19.82 1.39 17.11
C PRO A 164 20.92 2.08 16.29
#